data_AF-A0A815LHV4-F1
#
_entry.id   AF-A0A815LHV4-F1
#
_cell.length_a   1.000
_cell.length_b   1.000
_cell.length_c   1.000
_cell.angle_alpha   90.00
_cell.angle_beta   90.00
_cell.angle_gamma   90.00
#
_symmetry.space_group_name_H-M   'P 1'
#
loop_
_entity.id
_entity.type
_entity.pdbx_description
1 polymer ?
#
loop_
_entity_poly.entity_id
_entity_poly.type
_entity_poly.pdbx_seq_one_letter_code
_entity_poly.pdbx_strand_id
1 'polypeptide(L)'
;MAAKSADDILNDATLASWHSFDSEITYDSGPHKLQGTAVDVILVPGKVGQGLNFNLDSSYYQIPGYVLLAIEDSSFSMSLWVQRTSTGEGTLVHYSTETDGDGWCTVPIGFSSTGNIIATAWAPDNQVTGPVLSINTWTHIATTYSPTTGLILYVNGESVGGTGVQSNAASWIVVILTLGNSLSGGECSSQSIATGTFSGYLDEFRVYSRELSATEIYALTKDKTCFDGIMDGDETDIDCGGSCPACAAHQMCKVDQDCSTANNNIACLNGSCERKYSCM
;
A
#
# COMPACT_ATOMS: atom_id res chain seq x y z
N MET A 1 -17.32 21.48 3.30
CA MET A 1 -16.01 20.83 3.09
C MET A 1 -15.42 20.59 4.47
N ALA A 2 -15.51 19.37 4.99
CA ALA A 2 -14.75 19.01 6.18
C ALA A 2 -13.28 19.28 5.90
N ALA A 3 -12.61 20.04 6.76
CA ALA A 3 -11.18 20.26 6.63
C ALA A 3 -10.47 18.93 6.86
N LYS A 4 -9.61 18.53 5.93
CA LYS A 4 -8.73 17.37 6.14
C LYS A 4 -7.91 17.59 7.40
N SER A 5 -7.69 16.53 8.19
CA SER A 5 -6.77 16.62 9.31
C SER A 5 -5.35 16.88 8.82
N ALA A 6 -4.45 17.32 9.70
CA ALA A 6 -3.04 17.49 9.33
C ALA A 6 -2.43 16.16 8.83
N ASP A 7 -2.85 15.04 9.41
CA ASP A 7 -2.37 13.71 9.06
C ASP A 7 -2.90 13.26 7.69
N ASP A 8 -4.16 13.57 7.37
CA ASP A 8 -4.72 13.30 6.03
C ASP A 8 -4.02 14.12 4.96
N ILE A 9 -3.77 15.41 5.25
CA ILE A 9 -3.03 16.29 4.34
C ILE A 9 -1.62 15.74 4.12
N LEU A 10 -0.95 15.29 5.19
CA LEU A 10 0.39 14.73 5.10
C LEU A 10 0.39 13.42 4.31
N ASN A 11 -0.56 12.53 4.55
CA ASN A 11 -0.72 11.27 3.82
C ASN A 11 -0.92 11.52 2.33
N ASP A 12 -1.86 12.39 1.96
CA ASP A 12 -2.12 12.71 0.56
C ASP A 12 -0.95 13.42 -0.12
N ALA A 13 -0.25 14.30 0.61
CA ALA A 13 0.89 15.04 0.08
C ALA A 13 2.13 14.14 -0.15
N THR A 14 2.20 13.00 0.53
CA THR A 14 3.38 12.12 0.50
C THR A 14 3.11 10.78 -0.17
N LEU A 15 1.87 10.50 -0.57
CA LEU A 15 1.51 9.35 -1.37
C LEU A 15 2.05 9.51 -2.80
N ALA A 16 3.12 8.78 -3.11
CA ALA A 16 3.75 8.80 -4.43
C ALA A 16 2.91 8.05 -5.47
N SER A 17 2.35 6.91 -5.09
CA SER A 17 1.47 6.10 -5.94
C SER A 17 0.55 5.22 -5.10
N TRP A 18 -0.67 5.00 -5.58
CA TRP A 18 -1.60 4.02 -4.99
C TRP A 18 -2.29 3.22 -6.09
N HIS A 19 -2.07 1.92 -6.10
CA HIS A 19 -2.71 0.99 -7.02
C HIS A 19 -3.73 0.15 -6.23
N SER A 20 -5.00 0.58 -6.24
CA SER A 20 -6.12 -0.14 -5.63
C SER A 20 -6.54 -1.35 -6.44
N PHE A 21 -6.45 -1.28 -7.77
CA PHE A 21 -6.95 -2.28 -8.73
C PHE A 21 -8.48 -2.43 -8.78
N ASP A 22 -9.25 -1.59 -8.09
CA ASP A 22 -10.71 -1.72 -7.97
C ASP A 22 -11.51 -1.56 -9.27
N SER A 23 -11.06 -0.68 -10.16
CA SER A 23 -11.84 -0.28 -11.34
C SER A 23 -11.02 -0.22 -12.62
N GLU A 24 -9.71 -0.05 -12.51
CA GLU A 24 -8.77 -0.12 -13.62
C GLU A 24 -7.39 -0.61 -13.18
N ILE A 25 -6.64 -1.17 -14.12
CA ILE A 25 -5.27 -1.68 -13.90
C ILE A 25 -4.21 -0.86 -14.62
N THR A 26 -4.61 0.13 -15.44
CA THR A 26 -3.66 0.89 -16.27
C THR A 26 -3.12 2.11 -15.55
N TYR A 27 -3.89 2.70 -14.64
CA TYR A 27 -3.46 3.88 -13.89
C TYR A 27 -3.58 3.65 -12.40
N ASP A 28 -2.74 4.35 -11.64
CA ASP A 28 -2.86 4.40 -10.20
C ASP A 28 -4.10 5.25 -9.76
N SER A 29 -4.69 4.85 -8.64
CA SER A 29 -5.73 5.58 -7.92
C SER A 29 -5.20 6.80 -7.17
N GLY A 30 -3.88 6.93 -7.03
CA GLY A 30 -3.21 8.08 -6.43
C GLY A 30 -3.30 9.37 -7.25
N PRO A 31 -2.65 10.44 -6.76
CA PRO A 31 -2.74 11.79 -7.33
C PRO A 31 -1.95 11.95 -8.64
N HIS A 32 -0.96 11.11 -8.90
CA HIS A 32 -0.01 11.28 -10.02
C HIS A 32 -0.41 10.56 -11.32
N LYS A 33 -1.41 9.67 -11.28
CA LYS A 33 -1.89 8.89 -12.44
C LYS A 33 -0.74 8.19 -13.15
N LEU A 34 0.12 7.54 -12.37
CA LEU A 34 1.20 6.71 -12.89
C LEU A 34 0.62 5.53 -13.65
N GLN A 35 1.16 5.29 -14.85
CA GLN A 35 0.74 4.18 -15.69
C GLN A 35 1.41 2.90 -15.25
N GLY A 36 0.62 1.83 -15.10
CA GLY A 36 1.09 0.48 -14.90
C GLY A 36 0.80 -0.41 -16.10
N THR A 37 1.63 -1.43 -16.29
CA THR A 37 1.49 -2.46 -17.32
C THR A 37 1.29 -3.81 -16.67
N ALA A 38 0.09 -4.36 -16.84
CA ALA A 38 -0.28 -5.69 -16.41
C ALA A 38 -0.01 -6.72 -17.52
N VAL A 39 0.73 -7.78 -17.21
CA VAL A 39 0.95 -8.91 -18.12
C VAL A 39 0.53 -10.19 -17.41
N ASP A 40 -0.36 -10.95 -18.06
CA ASP A 40 -0.83 -12.25 -17.57
C ASP A 40 -1.37 -12.23 -16.13
N VAL A 41 -1.95 -11.09 -15.72
CA VAL A 41 -2.68 -10.92 -14.46
C VAL A 41 -4.14 -10.63 -14.75
N ILE A 42 -5.03 -11.05 -13.85
CA ILE A 42 -6.46 -10.80 -13.94
C ILE A 42 -6.98 -10.12 -12.69
N LEU A 43 -7.99 -9.26 -12.86
CA LEU A 43 -8.76 -8.71 -11.76
C LEU A 43 -9.66 -9.78 -11.14
N VAL A 44 -9.59 -9.91 -9.83
CA VAL A 44 -10.41 -10.82 -9.02
C VAL A 44 -10.84 -10.10 -7.74
N PRO A 45 -11.82 -10.61 -6.97
CA PRO A 45 -12.11 -10.07 -5.65
C PRO A 45 -10.84 -9.99 -4.78
N GLY A 46 -10.52 -8.78 -4.34
CA GLY A 46 -9.32 -8.46 -3.56
C GLY A 46 -9.55 -8.59 -2.06
N LYS A 47 -8.65 -7.99 -1.29
CA LYS A 47 -8.85 -7.71 0.13
C LYS A 47 -9.87 -6.57 0.29
N VAL A 48 -9.71 -5.51 -0.49
CA VAL A 48 -10.65 -4.40 -0.66
C VAL A 48 -11.05 -4.40 -2.14
N GLY A 49 -12.35 -4.40 -2.42
CA GLY A 49 -12.86 -4.39 -3.80
C GLY A 49 -12.25 -5.46 -4.74
N GLN A 50 -11.36 -5.05 -5.65
CA GLN A 50 -10.66 -5.95 -6.58
C GLN A 50 -9.14 -5.94 -6.35
N GLY A 51 -8.48 -7.08 -6.57
CA GLY A 51 -7.03 -7.21 -6.58
C GLY A 51 -6.52 -7.94 -7.83
N LEU A 52 -5.21 -8.09 -7.93
CA LEU A 52 -4.53 -8.79 -9.03
C LEU A 52 -4.20 -10.22 -8.65
N ASN A 53 -4.51 -11.17 -9.55
CA ASN A 53 -4.09 -12.57 -9.44
C ASN A 53 -2.85 -12.85 -10.29
N PHE A 54 -1.81 -13.39 -9.66
CA PHE A 54 -0.55 -13.83 -10.25
C PHE A 54 -0.52 -15.36 -10.19
N ASN A 55 -0.84 -16.02 -11.31
CA ASN A 55 -0.99 -17.47 -11.39
C ASN A 55 -0.18 -18.14 -12.49
N LEU A 56 0.58 -17.37 -13.27
CA LEU A 56 1.47 -17.84 -14.33
C LEU A 56 2.90 -17.36 -14.07
N ASP A 57 3.88 -18.10 -14.58
CA ASP A 57 5.30 -17.71 -14.47
C ASP A 57 5.62 -16.41 -15.24
N SER A 58 4.73 -16.01 -16.16
CA SER A 58 4.79 -14.74 -16.90
C SER A 58 3.98 -13.62 -16.25
N SER A 59 3.25 -13.89 -15.15
CA SER A 59 2.41 -12.88 -14.49
C SER A 59 3.29 -11.81 -13.84
N TYR A 60 3.08 -10.55 -14.19
CA TYR A 60 3.69 -9.40 -13.50
C TYR A 60 2.89 -8.11 -13.68
N TYR A 61 3.16 -7.15 -12.81
CA TYR A 61 2.64 -5.78 -12.94
C TYR A 61 3.77 -4.77 -12.82
N GLN A 62 4.01 -3.99 -13.87
CA GLN A 62 5.13 -3.04 -13.95
C GLN A 62 4.68 -1.60 -13.83
N ILE A 63 5.40 -0.81 -13.04
CA ILE A 63 5.13 0.59 -12.80
C ILE A 63 6.46 1.38 -12.97
N PRO A 64 6.70 2.00 -14.13
CA PRO A 64 7.85 2.88 -14.31
C PRO A 64 7.67 4.23 -13.59
N GLY A 65 8.78 4.94 -13.35
CA GLY A 65 8.74 6.37 -13.01
C GLY A 65 9.14 6.74 -11.58
N TYR A 66 9.69 5.81 -10.80
CA TYR A 66 10.05 6.09 -9.41
C TYR A 66 11.44 6.74 -9.30
N VAL A 67 11.45 8.08 -9.32
CA VAL A 67 12.67 8.86 -9.05
C VAL A 67 13.06 8.79 -7.57
N LEU A 68 12.08 8.74 -6.66
CA LEU A 68 12.34 8.78 -5.21
C LEU A 68 13.13 7.57 -4.71
N LEU A 69 12.96 6.41 -5.36
CA LEU A 69 13.66 5.16 -5.05
C LEU A 69 15.02 5.06 -5.75
N ALA A 70 15.31 6.01 -6.65
CA ALA A 70 16.56 6.11 -7.39
C ALA A 70 17.55 7.11 -6.76
N ILE A 71 17.26 7.63 -5.57
CA ILE A 71 18.08 8.59 -4.84
C ILE A 71 18.58 7.92 -3.55
N GLU A 72 19.88 8.03 -3.31
CA GLU A 72 20.53 7.44 -2.14
C GLU A 72 19.93 8.02 -0.86
N ASP A 73 19.68 7.15 0.13
CA ASP A 73 19.16 7.50 1.45
C ASP A 73 17.81 8.27 1.44
N SER A 74 17.10 8.26 0.32
CA SER A 74 15.76 8.82 0.22
C SER A 74 14.79 8.01 1.08
N SER A 75 14.06 8.69 1.99
CA SER A 75 13.10 7.99 2.84
C SER A 75 11.86 7.59 2.05
N PHE A 76 11.38 6.37 2.30
CA PHE A 76 10.20 5.84 1.63
C PHE A 76 9.45 4.87 2.53
N SER A 77 8.20 4.61 2.16
CA SER A 77 7.43 3.48 2.69
C SER A 77 6.68 2.79 1.58
N MET A 78 6.56 1.48 1.66
CA MET A 78 5.71 0.70 0.77
C MET A 78 4.76 -0.14 1.60
N SER A 79 3.54 -0.31 1.12
CA SER A 79 2.56 -1.20 1.73
C SER A 79 1.77 -1.96 0.67
N LEU A 80 1.36 -3.19 0.98
CA LEU A 80 0.44 -3.97 0.16
C LEU A 80 -0.27 -5.02 1.01
N TRP A 81 -1.41 -5.46 0.50
CA TRP A 81 -2.04 -6.70 0.92
C TRP A 81 -1.58 -7.85 0.01
N VAL A 82 -1.21 -8.97 0.62
CA VAL A 82 -0.80 -10.18 -0.08
C VAL A 82 -1.57 -11.38 0.44
N GLN A 83 -2.03 -12.24 -0.47
CA GLN A 83 -2.52 -13.57 -0.17
C GLN A 83 -1.78 -14.58 -1.03
N ARG A 84 -0.92 -15.40 -0.42
CA ARG A 84 -0.14 -16.40 -1.14
C ARG A 84 -0.95 -17.66 -1.39
N THR A 85 -0.77 -18.31 -2.54
CA THR A 85 -1.41 -19.59 -2.85
C THR A 85 -0.45 -20.79 -2.77
N SER A 86 0.85 -20.53 -2.64
CA SER A 86 1.88 -21.54 -2.43
C SER A 86 2.76 -21.20 -1.23
N THR A 87 3.37 -22.22 -0.62
CA THR A 87 4.39 -22.07 0.43
C THR A 87 5.79 -21.84 -0.15
N GLY A 88 5.89 -21.66 -1.47
CA GLY A 88 7.15 -21.55 -2.18
C GLY A 88 7.87 -20.23 -1.92
N GLU A 89 8.90 -19.99 -2.70
CA GLU A 89 9.65 -18.75 -2.73
C GLU A 89 9.08 -17.76 -3.76
N GLY A 90 9.77 -16.65 -4.01
CA GLY A 90 9.46 -15.73 -5.11
C GLY A 90 9.47 -14.26 -4.74
N THR A 91 9.49 -13.42 -5.77
CA THR A 91 9.61 -11.97 -5.68
C THR A 91 8.24 -11.30 -5.53
N LEU A 92 8.06 -10.45 -4.51
CA LEU A 92 6.88 -9.60 -4.39
C LEU A 92 7.08 -8.25 -5.07
N VAL A 93 8.20 -7.59 -4.78
CA VAL A 93 8.57 -6.29 -5.34
C VAL A 93 9.99 -6.39 -5.85
N HIS A 94 10.20 -5.98 -7.09
CA HIS A 94 11.48 -5.94 -7.79
C HIS A 94 11.74 -4.52 -8.29
N TYR A 95 12.97 -4.04 -8.16
CA TYR A 95 13.44 -2.80 -8.75
C TYR A 95 14.36 -3.14 -9.92
N SER A 96 14.22 -2.43 -11.04
CA SER A 96 15.18 -2.48 -12.13
C SER A 96 15.25 -1.15 -12.87
N THR A 97 16.37 -0.86 -13.50
CA THR A 97 16.49 0.26 -14.45
C THR A 97 16.01 -0.10 -15.84
N GLU A 98 15.88 -1.40 -16.14
CA GLU A 98 15.47 -1.93 -17.43
C GLU A 98 14.12 -2.67 -17.35
N THR A 99 13.34 -2.62 -18.42
CA THR A 99 11.96 -3.17 -18.47
C THR A 99 11.92 -4.70 -18.44
N ASP A 100 13.04 -5.36 -18.73
CA ASP A 100 13.18 -6.82 -18.68
C ASP A 100 13.64 -7.31 -17.30
N GLY A 101 13.76 -6.41 -16.30
CA GLY A 101 14.15 -6.72 -14.94
C GLY A 101 15.66 -6.64 -14.67
N ASP A 102 16.49 -6.32 -15.66
CA ASP A 102 17.95 -6.27 -15.53
C ASP A 102 18.48 -4.82 -15.28
N GLY A 103 19.79 -4.63 -15.42
CA GLY A 103 20.50 -3.38 -15.19
C GLY A 103 20.88 -3.20 -13.72
N TRP A 104 20.65 -2.01 -13.17
CA TRP A 104 20.71 -1.85 -11.71
C TRP A 104 19.40 -2.36 -11.13
N CYS A 105 19.46 -3.43 -10.35
CA CYS A 105 18.26 -4.12 -9.88
C CYS A 105 18.44 -4.77 -8.51
N THR A 106 17.33 -4.84 -7.77
CA THR A 106 17.26 -5.45 -6.43
C THR A 106 15.87 -5.98 -6.13
N VAL A 107 15.77 -6.93 -5.21
CA VAL A 107 14.49 -7.47 -4.72
C VAL A 107 14.27 -6.98 -3.29
N PRO A 108 13.63 -5.82 -3.08
CA PRO A 108 13.39 -5.25 -1.75
C PRO A 108 12.40 -6.06 -0.90
N ILE A 109 11.47 -6.80 -1.51
CA ILE A 109 10.45 -7.57 -0.79
C ILE A 109 10.21 -8.88 -1.54
N GLY A 110 10.30 -10.00 -0.82
CA GLY A 110 9.98 -11.31 -1.37
C GLY A 110 10.05 -12.41 -0.33
N PHE A 111 10.03 -13.65 -0.79
CA PHE A 111 10.02 -14.83 0.06
C PHE A 111 11.33 -15.61 -0.04
N SER A 112 11.80 -16.09 1.11
CA SER A 112 12.85 -17.10 1.12
C SER A 112 12.37 -18.44 0.61
N SER A 113 13.32 -19.36 0.37
CA SER A 113 13.06 -20.78 0.09
C SER A 113 12.28 -21.50 1.21
N THR A 114 12.24 -20.94 2.41
CA THR A 114 11.46 -21.43 3.55
C THR A 114 10.10 -20.75 3.70
N GLY A 115 9.76 -19.80 2.83
CA GLY A 115 8.49 -19.08 2.84
C GLY A 115 8.41 -17.91 3.82
N ASN A 116 9.53 -17.53 4.45
CA ASN A 116 9.61 -16.33 5.28
C ASN A 116 9.48 -15.09 4.40
N ILE A 117 8.67 -14.12 4.83
CA ILE A 117 8.69 -12.79 4.21
C ILE A 117 10.02 -12.10 4.55
N ILE A 118 10.67 -11.50 3.57
CA ILE A 118 11.93 -10.79 3.75
C ILE A 118 11.79 -9.39 3.13
N ALA A 119 12.33 -8.41 3.85
CA ALA A 119 12.58 -7.08 3.32
C ALA A 119 14.09 -6.81 3.29
N THR A 120 14.58 -6.19 2.23
CA THR A 120 16.01 -5.89 2.05
C THR A 120 16.24 -4.41 1.78
N ALA A 121 17.36 -3.89 2.28
CA ALA A 121 17.87 -2.57 1.94
C ALA A 121 19.26 -2.73 1.33
N TRP A 122 19.58 -1.87 0.37
CA TRP A 122 20.82 -1.99 -0.38
C TRP A 122 21.97 -1.28 0.36
N ALA A 123 22.93 -2.08 0.86
CA ALA A 123 24.25 -1.72 1.41
C ALA A 123 24.39 -1.40 2.92
N PRO A 124 25.25 -2.15 3.66
CA PRO A 124 25.68 -3.52 3.33
C PRO A 124 24.44 -4.43 3.30
N ASP A 125 24.48 -5.53 2.56
CA ASP A 125 23.39 -6.50 2.36
C ASP A 125 22.64 -6.84 3.65
N ASN A 126 21.61 -6.04 3.94
CA ASN A 126 20.91 -6.06 5.19
C ASN A 126 19.47 -6.44 4.89
N GLN A 127 18.98 -7.39 5.66
CA GLN A 127 17.63 -7.89 5.52
C GLN A 127 16.96 -7.94 6.88
N VAL A 128 15.65 -7.82 6.85
CA VAL A 128 14.78 -8.17 7.97
C VAL A 128 14.01 -9.42 7.56
N THR A 129 14.23 -10.51 8.30
CA THR A 129 13.49 -11.76 8.11
C THR A 129 12.25 -11.76 8.99
N GLY A 130 11.09 -11.84 8.37
CA GLY A 130 9.81 -11.97 9.05
C GLY A 130 9.30 -13.41 9.15
N PRO A 131 8.05 -13.59 9.63
CA PRO A 131 7.44 -14.89 9.80
C PRO A 131 7.17 -15.59 8.45
N VAL A 132 6.91 -16.90 8.51
CA VAL A 132 6.32 -17.62 7.39
C VAL A 132 4.85 -17.23 7.29
N LEU A 133 4.43 -16.76 6.11
CA LEU A 133 3.03 -16.37 5.91
C LEU A 133 2.15 -17.59 5.65
N SER A 134 0.95 -17.58 6.21
CA SER A 134 -0.05 -18.61 5.94
C SER A 134 -0.59 -18.46 4.52
N ILE A 135 -0.75 -19.60 3.82
CA ILE A 135 -1.38 -19.61 2.49
C ILE A 135 -2.88 -19.33 2.61
N ASN A 136 -3.46 -18.74 1.56
CA ASN A 136 -4.88 -18.41 1.44
C ASN A 136 -5.42 -17.48 2.54
N THR A 137 -4.54 -16.71 3.18
CA THR A 137 -4.89 -15.69 4.17
C THR A 137 -4.31 -14.35 3.73
N TRP A 138 -5.16 -13.33 3.67
CA TRP A 138 -4.70 -11.96 3.44
C TRP A 138 -3.84 -11.48 4.60
N THR A 139 -2.65 -11.00 4.26
CA THR A 139 -1.67 -10.45 5.21
C THR A 139 -1.24 -9.08 4.70
N HIS A 140 -1.24 -8.08 5.56
CA HIS A 140 -0.71 -6.76 5.22
C HIS A 140 0.79 -6.74 5.45
N ILE A 141 1.55 -6.36 4.42
CA ILE A 141 3.01 -6.22 4.47
C ILE A 141 3.34 -4.76 4.22
N ALA A 142 4.20 -4.21 5.06
CA ALA A 142 4.74 -2.89 4.81
C ALA A 142 6.23 -2.82 5.17
N THR A 143 6.95 -1.98 4.46
CA THR A 143 8.35 -1.66 4.72
C THR A 143 8.51 -0.16 4.81
N THR A 144 9.24 0.33 5.81
CA THR A 144 9.63 1.74 5.90
C THR A 144 11.14 1.84 5.89
N TYR A 145 11.66 2.93 5.34
CA TYR A 145 13.09 3.23 5.33
C TYR A 145 13.33 4.72 5.56
N SER A 146 14.29 5.04 6.43
CA SER A 146 14.95 6.35 6.48
C SER A 146 16.42 6.20 6.85
N PRO A 147 17.28 7.19 6.54
CA PRO A 147 18.68 7.15 6.97
C PRO A 147 18.85 7.27 8.48
N THR A 148 17.78 7.56 9.25
CA THR A 148 17.84 7.70 10.71
C THR A 148 17.34 6.47 11.47
N THR A 149 16.55 5.61 10.83
CA THR A 149 15.98 4.40 11.46
C THR A 149 16.44 3.12 10.75
N GLY A 150 16.81 3.23 9.47
CA GLY A 150 17.05 2.11 8.58
C GLY A 150 15.77 1.50 8.05
N LEU A 151 15.86 0.26 7.56
CA LEU A 151 14.72 -0.49 7.06
C LEU A 151 13.96 -1.14 8.23
N ILE A 152 12.64 -1.05 8.23
CA ILE A 152 11.76 -1.75 9.17
C ILE A 152 10.71 -2.54 8.36
N LEU A 153 10.48 -3.79 8.75
CA LEU A 153 9.43 -4.64 8.20
C LEU A 153 8.26 -4.74 9.17
N TYR A 154 7.06 -4.57 8.64
CA TYR A 154 5.79 -4.69 9.35
C TYR A 154 4.94 -5.81 8.73
N VAL A 155 4.27 -6.57 9.60
CA VAL A 155 3.31 -7.61 9.21
C VAL A 155 2.04 -7.38 10.02
N ASN A 156 0.90 -7.21 9.34
CA ASN A 156 -0.40 -6.89 9.94
C ASN A 156 -0.33 -5.68 10.91
N GLY A 157 0.49 -4.69 10.56
CA GLY A 157 0.59 -3.44 11.31
C GLY A 157 1.60 -3.47 12.47
N GLU A 158 2.12 -4.64 12.82
CA GLU A 158 3.11 -4.80 13.87
C GLU A 158 4.53 -4.87 13.28
N SER A 159 5.49 -4.19 13.92
CA SER A 159 6.89 -4.24 13.50
C SER A 159 7.48 -5.61 13.82
N VAL A 160 8.05 -6.28 12.83
CA VAL A 160 8.69 -7.59 12.97
C VAL A 160 10.20 -7.46 13.22
N GLY A 161 10.80 -6.38 12.76
CA GLY A 161 12.20 -6.07 13.00
C GLY A 161 12.68 -4.92 12.13
N GLY A 162 13.92 -4.50 12.36
CA GLY A 162 14.59 -3.48 11.56
C GLY A 162 16.10 -3.66 11.52
N THR A 163 16.75 -3.00 10.56
CA THR A 163 18.21 -3.09 10.35
C THR A 163 19.01 -2.15 11.26
N GLY A 164 18.32 -1.21 11.93
CA GLY A 164 18.95 -0.02 12.51
C GLY A 164 19.49 0.92 11.42
N VAL A 165 20.13 2.03 11.82
CA VAL A 165 20.69 3.04 10.91
C VAL A 165 21.61 2.42 9.88
N GLN A 166 21.25 2.53 8.60
CA GLN A 166 22.04 2.06 7.46
C GLN A 166 21.82 2.97 6.26
N SER A 167 22.81 3.00 5.36
CA SER A 167 22.64 3.58 4.02
C SER A 167 21.71 2.71 3.17
N ASN A 168 21.05 3.33 2.19
CA ASN A 168 20.35 2.64 1.12
C ASN A 168 20.81 3.20 -0.21
N ALA A 169 21.49 2.37 -1.00
CA ALA A 169 22.04 2.82 -2.26
C ALA A 169 20.96 3.08 -3.30
N ALA A 170 21.40 3.71 -4.38
CA ALA A 170 20.57 4.13 -5.48
C ALA A 170 21.15 3.69 -6.82
N SER A 171 20.24 3.56 -7.78
CA SER A 171 20.54 3.42 -9.20
C SER A 171 21.06 4.71 -9.84
N TRP A 172 20.74 5.88 -9.26
CA TRP A 172 20.92 7.21 -9.87
C TRP A 172 20.18 7.40 -11.20
N ILE A 173 19.31 6.46 -11.53
CA ILE A 173 18.50 6.36 -12.75
C ILE A 173 17.10 5.95 -12.32
N VAL A 174 16.07 6.58 -12.88
CA VAL A 174 14.68 6.27 -12.56
C VAL A 174 14.43 4.75 -12.62
N VAL A 175 13.86 4.20 -11.55
CA VAL A 175 13.60 2.75 -11.47
C VAL A 175 12.17 2.40 -11.86
N ILE A 176 12.02 1.16 -12.30
CA ILE A 176 10.76 0.49 -12.59
C ILE A 176 10.49 -0.47 -11.43
N LEU A 177 9.29 -0.38 -10.87
CA LEU A 177 8.79 -1.37 -9.92
C LEU A 177 8.11 -2.49 -10.68
N THR A 178 8.51 -3.74 -10.46
CA THR A 178 7.80 -4.92 -10.96
C THR A 178 7.24 -5.69 -9.78
N LEU A 179 5.93 -5.92 -9.77
CA LEU A 179 5.27 -6.76 -8.78
C LEU A 179 5.15 -8.18 -9.29
N GLY A 180 5.42 -9.13 -8.40
CA GLY A 180 5.15 -10.56 -8.59
C GLY A 180 6.17 -11.33 -9.45
N ASN A 181 7.20 -10.67 -9.99
CA ASN A 181 8.21 -11.31 -10.83
C ASN A 181 9.52 -10.50 -10.86
N SER A 182 10.67 -11.17 -10.91
CA SER A 182 11.98 -10.54 -11.15
C SER A 182 12.36 -10.46 -12.64
N LEU A 183 11.58 -11.09 -13.52
CA LEU A 183 11.83 -11.21 -14.97
C LEU A 183 13.23 -11.79 -15.23
N SER A 184 14.07 -11.13 -16.02
CA SER A 184 15.46 -11.53 -16.29
C SER A 184 16.40 -11.23 -15.12
N GLY A 185 15.91 -10.59 -14.05
CA GLY A 185 16.67 -10.18 -12.87
C GLY A 185 17.06 -11.30 -11.90
N GLY A 186 17.41 -12.49 -12.41
CA GLY A 186 17.78 -13.65 -11.59
C GLY A 186 19.05 -13.44 -10.77
N GLU A 187 19.97 -12.60 -11.25
CA GLU A 187 21.26 -12.26 -10.62
C GLU A 187 21.20 -10.94 -9.82
N CYS A 188 20.03 -10.32 -9.71
CA CYS A 188 19.85 -9.09 -8.95
C CYS A 188 20.11 -9.34 -7.46
N SER A 189 20.53 -8.30 -6.74
CA SER A 189 20.75 -8.44 -5.30
C SER A 189 19.42 -8.76 -4.61
N SER A 190 19.33 -9.95 -4.03
CA SER A 190 18.11 -10.46 -3.39
C SER A 190 18.36 -11.05 -2.01
N GLN A 191 19.62 -11.10 -1.55
CA GLN A 191 20.02 -11.69 -0.27
C GLN A 191 19.44 -13.10 -0.11
N SER A 192 18.58 -13.33 0.89
CA SER A 192 17.93 -14.63 1.12
C SER A 192 16.58 -14.77 0.43
N ILE A 193 16.15 -13.77 -0.36
CA ILE A 193 14.98 -13.88 -1.23
C ILE A 193 15.38 -14.68 -2.45
N ALA A 194 14.60 -15.72 -2.75
CA ALA A 194 14.79 -16.43 -4.00
C ALA A 194 14.10 -15.66 -5.13
N THR A 195 14.91 -15.23 -6.10
CA THR A 195 14.44 -14.56 -7.31
C THR A 195 13.55 -15.51 -8.11
N GLY A 196 12.41 -15.00 -8.58
CA GLY A 196 11.44 -15.81 -9.31
C GLY A 196 10.02 -15.28 -9.19
N THR A 197 9.07 -16.12 -9.57
CA THR A 197 7.66 -15.75 -9.70
C THR A 197 6.91 -15.91 -8.39
N PHE A 198 6.11 -14.90 -8.04
CA PHE A 198 5.15 -15.00 -6.96
C PHE A 198 3.85 -15.65 -7.45
N SER A 199 3.30 -16.53 -6.63
CA SER A 199 1.97 -17.11 -6.84
C SER A 199 0.98 -16.67 -5.76
N GLY A 200 -0.05 -15.94 -6.17
CA GLY A 200 -1.09 -15.48 -5.27
C GLY A 200 -1.74 -14.18 -5.72
N TYR A 201 -2.29 -13.46 -4.75
CA TYR A 201 -3.05 -12.25 -4.97
C TYR A 201 -2.36 -11.07 -4.29
N LEU A 202 -2.29 -9.94 -5.00
CA LEU A 202 -1.85 -8.67 -4.44
C LEU A 202 -2.98 -7.65 -4.56
N ASP A 203 -3.02 -6.76 -3.58
CA ASP A 203 -4.02 -5.72 -3.52
C ASP A 203 -3.46 -4.48 -2.81
N GLU A 204 -4.04 -3.32 -3.09
CA GLU A 204 -3.86 -2.11 -2.29
C GLU A 204 -2.38 -1.65 -2.16
N PHE A 205 -1.61 -1.74 -3.26
CA PHE A 205 -0.19 -1.39 -3.28
C PHE A 205 0.01 0.12 -3.22
N ARG A 206 0.79 0.58 -2.24
CA ARG A 206 1.08 2.00 -2.01
C ARG A 206 2.57 2.25 -1.88
N VAL A 207 3.02 3.40 -2.37
CA VAL A 207 4.38 3.92 -2.18
C VAL A 207 4.27 5.35 -1.65
N TYR A 208 5.02 5.64 -0.59
CA TYR A 208 5.08 6.96 0.06
C TYR A 208 6.51 7.51 -0.03
N SER A 209 6.64 8.81 -0.22
CA SER A 209 7.92 9.53 -0.29
C SER A 209 8.47 9.92 1.10
N ARG A 210 8.16 9.13 2.13
CA ARG A 210 8.63 9.32 3.51
C ARG A 210 8.55 8.02 4.30
N GLU A 211 9.19 8.02 5.46
CA GLU A 211 8.96 7.01 6.50
C GLU A 211 7.58 7.26 7.15
N LEU A 212 6.71 6.26 7.08
CA LEU A 212 5.45 6.22 7.83
C LEU A 212 5.72 5.77 9.27
N SER A 213 4.95 6.32 10.21
CA SER A 213 4.95 5.89 11.59
C SER A 213 4.25 4.54 11.76
N ALA A 214 4.54 3.83 12.86
CA ALA A 214 3.87 2.57 13.18
C ALA A 214 2.33 2.71 13.26
N THR A 215 1.83 3.85 13.74
CA THR A 215 0.39 4.13 13.79
C THR A 215 -0.21 4.25 12.40
N GLU A 216 0.46 4.95 11.47
CA GLU A 216 0.01 5.06 10.08
C GLU A 216 0.04 3.71 9.37
N ILE A 217 1.09 2.91 9.60
CA ILE A 217 1.16 1.54 9.08
C ILE A 217 0.02 0.67 9.63
N TYR A 218 -0.29 0.77 10.92
CA TYR A 218 -1.41 0.06 11.53
C TYR A 218 -2.76 0.51 10.95
N ALA A 219 -2.94 1.80 10.68
CA ALA A 219 -4.16 2.32 10.04
C ALA A 219 -4.38 1.70 8.65
N LEU A 220 -3.32 1.49 7.86
CA LEU A 220 -3.41 0.82 6.55
C LEU A 220 -3.86 -0.65 6.61
N THR A 221 -3.80 -1.28 7.79
CA THR A 221 -4.30 -2.65 8.00
C THR A 221 -5.80 -2.72 8.27
N LYS A 222 -6.41 -1.58 8.60
CA LYS A 222 -7.84 -1.52 8.73
C LYS A 222 -8.38 -1.46 7.32
N ASP A 223 -9.23 -2.44 6.99
CA ASP A 223 -10.20 -2.21 5.93
C ASP A 223 -10.88 -0.92 6.34
N LYS A 224 -10.88 0.11 5.48
CA LYS A 224 -11.60 1.35 5.75
C LYS A 224 -13.04 0.98 5.99
N THR A 225 -13.40 0.84 7.27
CA THR A 225 -14.71 0.36 7.66
C THR A 225 -15.36 1.48 8.40
N CYS A 226 -16.66 1.57 8.20
CA CYS A 226 -17.50 2.54 8.87
C CYS A 226 -17.65 2.33 10.38
N PHE A 227 -16.73 1.60 11.02
CA PHE A 227 -16.81 1.18 12.42
C PHE A 227 -15.42 0.94 13.04
N ASP A 228 -14.34 1.48 12.47
CA ASP A 228 -12.98 1.31 12.98
C ASP A 228 -12.52 2.44 13.92
N GLY A 229 -13.34 3.47 14.11
CA GLY A 229 -13.09 4.57 15.04
C GLY A 229 -12.15 5.63 14.49
N ILE A 230 -11.85 5.60 13.19
CA ILE A 230 -10.99 6.56 12.50
C ILE A 230 -11.82 7.23 11.41
N MET A 231 -11.77 8.57 11.30
CA MET A 231 -12.40 9.27 10.18
C MET A 231 -11.55 9.09 8.93
N ASP A 232 -11.88 8.12 8.07
CA ASP A 232 -11.14 7.87 6.84
C ASP A 232 -12.05 7.65 5.61
N GLY A 233 -11.48 7.23 4.48
CA GLY A 233 -12.25 6.99 3.26
C GLY A 233 -13.04 8.21 2.75
N ASP A 234 -14.34 8.02 2.52
CA ASP A 234 -15.28 9.08 2.14
C ASP A 234 -16.19 9.53 3.29
N GLU A 235 -15.87 9.09 4.52
CA GLU A 235 -16.58 9.49 5.73
C GLU A 235 -16.62 11.02 5.90
N THR A 236 -17.66 11.46 6.58
CA THR A 236 -17.85 12.88 6.90
C THR A 236 -17.72 13.19 8.38
N ASP A 237 -17.78 12.18 9.23
CA ASP A 237 -17.33 12.14 10.63
C ASP A 237 -16.87 10.71 10.96
N ILE A 238 -16.23 10.49 12.11
CA ILE A 238 -15.74 9.16 12.51
C ILE A 238 -16.83 8.10 12.36
N ASP A 239 -16.58 7.07 11.54
CA ASP A 239 -17.45 5.91 11.33
C ASP A 239 -18.80 6.23 10.64
N CYS A 240 -18.93 7.37 9.95
CA CYS A 240 -20.20 7.74 9.32
C CYS A 240 -20.12 8.72 8.13
N GLY A 241 -21.15 8.72 7.30
CA GLY A 241 -21.29 9.60 6.13
C GLY A 241 -20.61 9.07 4.87
N GLY A 242 -20.91 9.65 3.70
CA GLY A 242 -20.44 9.12 2.42
C GLY A 242 -21.02 7.73 2.13
N SER A 243 -20.15 6.74 1.93
CA SER A 243 -20.51 5.33 1.74
C SER A 243 -20.88 4.62 3.05
N CYS A 244 -20.60 5.25 4.18
CA CYS A 244 -20.87 4.74 5.51
C CYS A 244 -22.28 5.05 6.02
N PRO A 245 -22.74 4.39 7.12
CA PRO A 245 -24.01 4.71 7.74
C PRO A 245 -24.11 6.20 8.03
N ALA A 246 -25.33 6.73 7.95
CA ALA A 246 -25.53 8.16 8.12
C ALA A 246 -25.21 8.63 9.55
N CYS A 247 -24.50 9.75 9.64
CA CYS A 247 -24.08 10.41 10.86
C CYS A 247 -25.27 10.84 11.74
N ALA A 248 -25.08 10.76 13.06
CA ALA A 248 -26.00 11.18 14.08
C ALA A 248 -26.10 12.71 14.19
N ALA A 249 -27.01 13.21 15.02
CA ALA A 249 -27.12 14.63 15.29
C ALA A 249 -25.81 15.20 15.86
N HIS A 250 -25.42 16.38 15.39
CA HIS A 250 -24.19 17.11 15.72
C HIS A 250 -22.88 16.51 15.17
N GLN A 251 -22.93 15.39 14.46
CA GLN A 251 -21.78 14.87 13.73
C GLN A 251 -21.56 15.65 12.42
N MET A 252 -20.34 15.60 11.91
CA MET A 252 -19.92 16.33 10.71
C MET A 252 -20.49 15.70 9.43
N CYS A 253 -20.77 16.54 8.42
CA CYS A 253 -21.38 16.13 7.15
C CYS A 253 -20.91 17.00 5.98
N LYS A 254 -21.06 16.48 4.74
CA LYS A 254 -20.84 17.23 3.50
C LYS A 254 -22.15 17.45 2.73
N VAL A 255 -23.07 16.50 2.76
CA VAL A 255 -24.37 16.52 2.08
C VAL A 255 -25.48 16.03 3.01
N ASP A 256 -26.74 16.38 2.69
CA ASP A 256 -27.92 15.96 3.49
C ASP A 256 -28.01 14.42 3.65
N GLN A 257 -27.50 13.65 2.69
CA GLN A 257 -27.50 12.19 2.71
C GLN A 257 -26.54 11.60 3.75
N ASP A 258 -25.53 12.36 4.18
CA ASP A 258 -24.61 11.93 5.24
C ASP A 258 -25.30 11.92 6.61
N CYS A 259 -26.48 12.52 6.76
CA CYS A 259 -27.16 12.66 8.04
C CYS A 259 -28.31 11.67 8.20
N SER A 260 -28.41 11.06 9.39
CA SER A 260 -29.47 10.09 9.70
C SER A 260 -30.85 10.75 9.67
N THR A 261 -31.71 10.24 8.80
CA THR A 261 -33.12 10.67 8.68
C THR A 261 -34.05 9.90 9.63
N ALA A 262 -33.50 8.96 10.41
CA ALA A 262 -34.28 7.92 11.08
C ALA A 262 -35.19 8.41 12.20
N ASN A 263 -34.95 9.60 12.81
CA ASN A 263 -35.76 10.03 13.98
C ASN A 263 -36.01 11.54 14.12
N ASN A 264 -35.35 12.38 13.33
CA ASN A 264 -35.50 13.83 13.37
C ASN A 264 -35.21 14.32 11.95
N ASN A 265 -35.95 15.31 11.45
CA ASN A 265 -35.74 15.91 10.13
C ASN A 265 -34.37 16.63 10.10
N ILE A 266 -33.27 15.86 10.12
CA ILE A 266 -31.89 16.28 10.25
C ILE A 266 -31.29 16.37 8.84
N ALA A 267 -30.50 17.41 8.62
CA ALA A 267 -29.79 17.64 7.38
C ALA A 267 -28.44 18.27 7.65
N CYS A 268 -27.65 18.38 6.60
CA CYS A 268 -26.33 18.96 6.70
C CYS A 268 -26.43 20.50 6.68
N LEU A 269 -26.39 21.12 7.86
CA LEU A 269 -26.44 22.56 8.03
C LEU A 269 -25.08 23.04 8.55
N ASN A 270 -24.46 23.98 7.83
CA ASN A 270 -23.14 24.53 8.18
C ASN A 270 -22.03 23.47 8.41
N GLY A 271 -22.14 22.29 7.78
CA GLY A 271 -21.18 21.20 7.91
C GLY A 271 -21.41 20.26 9.10
N SER A 272 -22.54 20.40 9.82
CA SER A 272 -22.97 19.49 10.89
C SER A 272 -24.40 19.00 10.67
N CYS A 273 -24.70 17.78 11.11
CA CYS A 273 -26.03 17.19 11.07
C CYS A 273 -26.94 17.83 12.11
N GLU A 274 -27.76 18.80 11.69
CA GLU A 274 -28.65 19.56 12.55
C GLU A 274 -30.13 19.42 12.12
N ARG A 275 -31.06 19.69 13.04
CA ARG A 275 -32.50 19.68 12.72
C ARG A 275 -32.87 20.81 11.77
N LYS A 276 -33.62 20.49 10.70
CA LYS A 276 -34.32 21.47 9.86
C LYS A 276 -35.39 22.17 10.69
N TYR A 277 -35.13 23.41 11.10
CA TYR A 277 -36.17 24.31 11.58
C TYR A 277 -36.80 25.01 10.37
N SER A 278 -38.04 24.63 10.04
CA SER A 278 -38.88 25.43 9.14
C SER A 278 -39.53 26.53 9.97
N CYS A 279 -39.15 27.78 9.77
CA CYS A 279 -40.01 28.89 10.20
C CYS A 279 -41.31 28.82 9.38
N MET A 280 -42.43 28.60 10.05
CA MET A 280 -43.79 28.68 9.49
C MET A 280 -44.18 30.12 9.21
#